data_AF-A0A075GJ07-F1
#
_entry.id   AF-A0A075GJ07-F1
#
_cell.length_a   1.000
_cell.length_b   1.000
_cell.length_c   1.000
_cell.angle_alpha   90.00
_cell.angle_beta   90.00
_cell.angle_gamma   90.00
#
_symmetry.space_group_name_H-M   'P 1'
#
loop_
_entity.id
_entity.type
_entity.pdbx_description
1 polymer ?
#
loop_
_entity_poly.entity_id
_entity_poly.type
_entity_poly.pdbx_seq_one_letter_code
_entity_poly.pdbx_strand_id
1 'polypeptide(L)'
;MGDDWDEAANVFEGDDAPPEPEKNFDEVGWEPGQKAPAMIPQLPTKGALNKMKKADLVELAEGRGVDSEGKKDDIIERLLA
;
A
#
# COMPACT_ATOMS: atom_id res chain seq x y z
N MET A 1 1.48 22.09 24.93
CA MET A 1 1.74 20.66 24.70
C MET A 1 2.70 20.54 23.54
N GLY A 2 3.99 20.42 23.80
CA GLY A 2 5.00 20.38 22.76
C GLY A 2 6.31 19.88 23.36
N ASP A 3 6.32 18.60 23.71
CA ASP A 3 7.47 17.80 24.15
C ASP A 3 7.00 16.35 23.88
N ASP A 4 7.62 15.57 23.01
CA ASP A 4 8.83 14.81 23.34
C ASP A 4 9.43 14.25 22.02
N TRP A 5 10.35 15.00 21.40
CA TRP A 5 11.28 14.50 20.37
C TRP A 5 12.72 14.50 20.94
N ASP A 6 12.84 14.37 22.26
CA ASP A 6 14.11 14.32 23.00
C ASP A 6 14.55 12.87 23.28
N GLU A 7 14.17 11.92 22.42
CA GLU A 7 14.80 10.61 22.43
C GLU A 7 16.11 10.71 21.64
N ALA A 8 17.20 10.80 22.40
CA ALA A 8 18.57 10.80 21.94
C ALA A 8 18.77 9.88 20.72
N ALA A 9 18.96 10.48 19.55
CA ALA A 9 19.50 9.79 18.40
C ALA A 9 20.90 9.31 18.81
N ASN A 10 21.00 8.05 19.26
CA ASN A 10 22.26 7.35 19.37
C ASN A 10 22.83 7.26 17.96
N VAL A 11 23.59 8.28 17.55
CA VAL A 11 24.46 8.21 16.39
C VAL A 11 25.45 7.11 16.72
N PHE A 12 25.22 5.94 16.14
CA PHE A 12 26.16 4.84 16.19
C PHE A 12 27.43 5.35 15.49
N GLU A 13 28.44 5.75 16.27
CA GLU A 13 29.80 5.99 15.80
C GLU A 13 30.41 4.62 15.48
N GLY A 14 29.87 4.03 14.41
CA GLY A 14 30.43 2.85 13.78
C GLY A 14 31.80 3.26 13.24
N ASP A 15 32.80 2.51 13.69
CA ASP A 15 34.15 2.39 13.15
C ASP A 15 34.30 3.07 11.76
N ASP A 16 35.18 4.07 11.65
CA ASP A 16 35.55 4.82 10.43
C ASP A 16 36.30 3.90 9.43
N ALA A 17 35.75 2.71 9.19
CA ALA A 17 36.14 1.82 8.13
C ALA A 17 35.51 2.36 6.83
N PRO A 18 36.31 2.55 5.76
CA PRO A 18 35.76 2.96 4.48
C PRO A 18 34.67 1.97 4.09
N PRO A 19 33.45 2.42 3.75
CA PRO A 19 32.38 1.51 3.38
C PRO A 19 32.87 0.70 2.17
N GLU A 20 33.06 -0.61 2.35
CA GLU A 20 33.31 -1.48 1.22
C GLU A 20 32.10 -1.33 0.29
N PRO A 21 32.30 -0.92 -0.98
CA PRO A 21 31.17 -0.70 -1.86
C PRO A 21 30.49 -2.06 -2.07
N GLU A 22 29.34 -2.26 -1.44
CA GLU A 22 28.48 -3.41 -1.71
C GLU A 22 28.10 -3.35 -3.20
N LYS A 23 28.81 -4.17 -4.00
CA LYS A 23 28.61 -4.32 -5.46
C LYS A 23 27.23 -4.85 -5.85
N ASN A 24 26.36 -5.10 -4.88
CA ASN A 24 25.12 -5.84 -5.06
C ASN A 24 23.88 -4.94 -5.23
N PHE A 25 23.99 -3.61 -5.09
CA PHE A 25 22.84 -2.71 -5.30
C PHE A 25 22.63 -2.28 -6.75
N ASP A 26 23.65 -2.44 -7.61
CA ASP A 26 23.54 -2.16 -9.04
C ASP A 26 23.03 -3.39 -9.84
N GLU A 27 23.05 -4.58 -9.22
CA GLU A 27 22.56 -5.83 -9.81
C GLU A 27 21.05 -6.06 -9.61
N VAL A 28 20.31 -5.07 -9.11
CA VAL A 28 18.84 -5.13 -9.20
C VAL A 28 18.48 -4.88 -10.66
N GLY A 29 18.66 -5.91 -11.48
CA GLY A 29 18.39 -5.91 -12.91
C GLY A 29 16.90 -5.71 -13.14
N TRP A 30 16.47 -4.45 -13.23
CA TRP A 30 15.18 -4.12 -13.81
C TRP A 30 15.29 -4.38 -15.30
N GLU A 31 15.02 -5.63 -15.71
CA GLU A 31 15.06 -5.98 -17.12
C GLU A 31 14.07 -5.07 -17.88
N PRO A 32 14.49 -4.41 -18.99
CA PRO A 32 13.60 -3.56 -19.77
C PRO A 32 12.56 -4.43 -20.46
N GLY A 33 11.41 -4.61 -19.80
CA GLY A 33 10.36 -5.55 -20.20
C GLY A 33 9.90 -6.49 -19.10
N GLN A 34 10.47 -6.42 -17.89
CA GLN A 34 9.95 -7.12 -16.71
C GLN A 34 8.51 -6.66 -16.47
N LYS A 35 7.55 -7.49 -16.89
CA LYS A 35 6.12 -7.27 -16.66
C LYS A 35 5.98 -7.09 -15.15
N ALA A 36 5.51 -5.91 -14.74
CA ALA A 36 5.22 -5.66 -13.34
C ALA A 36 4.49 -6.89 -12.77
N PRO A 37 4.89 -7.42 -11.59
CA PRO A 37 4.15 -8.52 -10.99
C PRO A 37 2.68 -8.12 -11.02
N ALA A 38 1.85 -8.99 -11.60
CA ALA A 38 0.43 -8.74 -11.77
C ALA A 38 -0.24 -8.75 -10.39
N MET A 39 0.00 -7.67 -9.65
CA MET A 39 -0.43 -7.49 -8.27
C MET A 39 -1.09 -6.12 -8.13
N ILE A 40 -1.67 -5.62 -9.22
CA ILE A 40 -2.84 -4.78 -9.07
C ILE A 40 -3.95 -5.78 -8.71
N PRO A 41 -4.42 -5.85 -7.45
CA PRO A 41 -5.58 -6.66 -7.14
C PRO A 41 -6.67 -6.22 -8.10
N GLN A 42 -7.08 -7.14 -9.00
CA GLN A 42 -8.07 -6.84 -10.01
C GLN A 42 -9.27 -6.22 -9.30
N LEU A 43 -9.57 -4.96 -9.63
CA LEU A 43 -10.70 -4.27 -9.03
C LEU A 43 -11.92 -5.15 -9.24
N PRO A 44 -12.63 -5.53 -8.16
CA PRO A 44 -13.75 -6.43 -8.26
C PRO A 44 -14.79 -5.83 -9.21
N THR A 45 -15.25 -6.63 -10.17
CA THR A 45 -16.24 -6.17 -11.15
C THR A 45 -17.58 -5.88 -10.46
N LYS A 46 -18.44 -5.07 -11.10
CA LYS A 46 -19.80 -4.77 -10.58
C LYS A 46 -20.59 -6.03 -10.21
N GLY A 47 -20.47 -7.10 -11.01
CA GLY A 47 -21.11 -8.38 -10.74
C GLY A 47 -20.57 -9.11 -9.51
N ALA A 48 -19.27 -8.99 -9.22
CA ALA A 48 -18.67 -9.53 -8.00
C ALA A 48 -19.12 -8.74 -6.77
N LEU A 49 -19.10 -7.40 -6.85
CA LEU A 49 -19.55 -6.51 -5.79
C LEU A 49 -21.05 -6.69 -5.45
N ASN A 50 -21.90 -6.91 -6.46
CA ASN A 50 -23.32 -7.14 -6.22
C ASN A 50 -23.60 -8.46 -5.46
N LYS A 51 -22.71 -9.46 -5.59
CA LYS A 51 -22.80 -10.73 -4.86
C LYS A 51 -22.29 -10.64 -3.41
N MET A 52 -21.52 -9.62 -3.06
CA MET A 52 -21.02 -9.40 -1.70
C MET A 52 -22.13 -8.88 -0.76
N LYS A 53 -22.00 -9.12 0.55
CA LYS A 53 -22.91 -8.52 1.53
C LYS A 53 -22.55 -7.05 1.72
N LYS A 54 -23.49 -6.27 2.26
CA LYS A 54 -23.24 -4.86 2.58
C LYS A 54 -22.05 -4.71 3.56
N ALA A 55 -21.93 -5.59 4.55
CA ALA A 55 -20.79 -5.59 5.48
C ALA A 55 -19.45 -5.74 4.75
N ASP A 56 -19.32 -6.75 3.88
CA ASP A 56 -18.09 -6.96 3.09
C ASP A 56 -17.78 -5.75 2.18
N LEU A 57 -18.82 -5.10 1.63
CA LEU A 57 -18.66 -3.91 0.80
C LEU A 57 -18.20 -2.69 1.61
N VAL A 58 -18.65 -2.56 2.85
CA VAL A 58 -18.22 -1.50 3.77
C VAL A 58 -16.75 -1.69 4.12
N GLU A 59 -16.34 -2.90 4.53
CA GLU A 59 -14.93 -3.19 4.84
C GLU A 59 -14.03 -2.96 3.62
N LEU A 60 -14.50 -3.34 2.43
CA LEU A 60 -13.77 -3.11 1.18
C LEU A 60 -13.67 -1.62 0.82
N ALA A 61 -14.71 -0.84 1.08
CA ALA A 61 -14.73 0.60 0.86
C ALA A 61 -13.79 1.31 1.84
N GLU A 62 -13.85 0.96 3.13
CA GLU A 62 -12.94 1.48 4.16
C GLU A 62 -11.48 1.13 3.87
N GLY A 63 -11.20 -0.12 3.47
CA GLY A 63 -9.85 -0.55 3.07
C GLY A 63 -9.32 0.14 1.81
N ARG A 64 -10.20 0.71 0.99
CA ARG A 64 -9.84 1.54 -0.17
C ARG A 64 -9.92 3.05 0.10
N GLY A 65 -10.36 3.46 1.30
CA GLY A 65 -10.58 4.88 1.63
C GLY A 65 -11.75 5.53 0.89
N VAL A 66 -12.74 4.74 0.48
CA VAL A 66 -13.95 5.20 -0.23
C VAL A 66 -15.13 5.27 0.74
N ASP A 67 -16.04 6.20 0.51
CA ASP A 67 -17.21 6.40 1.35
C ASP A 67 -18.14 5.18 1.36
N SER A 68 -18.31 4.59 2.54
CA SER A 68 -19.09 3.38 2.79
C SER A 68 -20.52 3.67 3.31
N GLU A 69 -20.93 4.95 3.39
CA GLU A 69 -22.24 5.34 3.89
C GLU A 69 -23.33 5.24 2.80
N GLY A 70 -24.53 4.81 3.18
CA GLY A 70 -25.69 4.80 2.28
C GLY A 70 -26.15 3.41 1.84
N LYS A 71 -26.73 3.33 0.64
CA LYS A 71 -27.26 2.06 0.11
C LYS A 71 -26.13 1.22 -0.48
N LYS A 72 -26.38 -0.08 -0.55
CA LYS A 72 -25.44 -1.05 -1.13
C LYS A 72 -24.99 -0.63 -2.54
N ASP A 73 -25.93 -0.20 -3.38
CA ASP A 73 -25.63 0.19 -4.76
C ASP A 73 -24.75 1.46 -4.81
N ASP A 74 -24.98 2.44 -3.95
CA ASP A 74 -24.16 3.66 -3.86
C ASP A 74 -22.69 3.32 -3.52
N ILE A 75 -22.48 2.41 -2.56
CA ILE A 75 -21.14 1.93 -2.18
C ILE A 75 -20.47 1.21 -3.35
N ILE A 76 -21.22 0.40 -4.11
CA ILE A 76 -20.72 -0.32 -5.29
C ILE A 76 -20.31 0.67 -6.40
N GLU A 77 -21.10 1.70 -6.65
CA GLU A 77 -20.78 2.71 -7.66
C GLU A 77 -19.52 3.49 -7.30
N ARG A 78 -19.33 3.82 -6.01
CA ARG A 78 -18.12 4.48 -5.53
C ARG A 78 -16.88 3.59 -5.57
N LEU A 79 -17.04 2.30 -5.29
CA LEU A 79 -15.95 1.31 -5.41
C LEU A 79 -15.51 1.05 -6.85
N LEU A 80 -16.33 1.42 -7.84
CA LEU A 80 -16.07 1.26 -9.26
C LEU A 80 -15.71 2.56 -9.98
N ALA A 81 -15.82 3.71 -9.29
CA ALA A 81 -15.46 5.03 -9.80
C ALA A 81 -13.93 5.21 -9.81
#